data_AF-A0A382U279-F1
#
_entry.id   AF-A0A382U279-F1
#
_cell.length_a   1.000
_cell.length_b   1.000
_cell.length_c   1.000
_cell.angle_alpha   90.00
_cell.angle_beta   90.00
_cell.angle_gamma   90.00
#
_symmetry.space_group_name_H-M   'P 1'
#
loop_
_entity.id
_entity.type
_entity.pdbx_description
1 polymer ?
#
loop_
_entity_poly.entity_id
_entity_poly.type
_entity_poly.pdbx_seq_one_letter_code
_entity_poly.pdbx_strand_id
1 'polypeptide(L)'
;HYWDPKSPRLFEKKDIEKNNNLKVIGDITCDVNGSIPTTSRSSTIIDPYYYVDRITMQEINQHDQALAVMAVDNLPSELPKDSSKEFGDGILKEVLPYILEKDDGRIKRATIAENGYFLPSYKYLTNYINTK
;
A
#
# COMPACT_ATOMS: atom_id res chain seq x y z
N HIS A 1 3.89 5.40 -5.95
CA HIS A 1 2.53 5.85 -6.30
C HIS A 1 1.55 5.11 -5.42
N TYR A 2 0.61 5.81 -4.78
CA TYR A 2 -0.57 5.19 -4.18
C TYR A 2 -1.62 5.05 -5.28
N TRP A 3 -2.17 3.86 -5.51
CA TRP A 3 -3.14 3.65 -6.59
C TRP A 3 -4.55 4.00 -6.11
N ASP A 4 -5.20 4.94 -6.80
CA ASP A 4 -6.63 5.22 -6.61
C ASP A 4 -7.44 4.27 -7.51
N PRO A 5 -8.54 3.66 -7.06
CA PRO A 5 -9.42 2.83 -7.90
C PRO A 5 -9.91 3.46 -9.21
N LYS A 6 -9.90 4.80 -9.29
CA LYS A 6 -10.22 5.59 -10.49
C LYS A 6 -9.03 5.76 -11.45
N SER A 7 -7.83 5.42 -11.02
CA SER A 7 -6.62 5.48 -11.84
C SER A 7 -6.56 4.28 -12.78
N PRO A 8 -6.07 4.46 -14.03
CA PRO A 8 -5.91 3.34 -14.95
C PRO A 8 -4.94 2.30 -14.38
N ARG A 9 -5.11 1.04 -14.80
CA ARG A 9 -4.11 -0.01 -14.55
C ARG A 9 -2.81 0.35 -15.27
N LEU A 10 -1.68 -0.06 -14.70
CA LEU A 10 -0.37 0.19 -15.31
C LEU A 10 -0.17 -0.62 -16.61
N PHE A 11 -0.77 -1.80 -16.67
CA PHE A 11 -0.79 -2.66 -17.85
C PHE A 11 -1.98 -3.63 -17.76
N GLU A 12 -2.30 -4.27 -18.89
CA GLU A 12 -3.35 -5.29 -18.99
C GLU A 12 -2.76 -6.71 -19.02
N LYS A 13 -3.59 -7.72 -18.72
CA LYS A 13 -3.17 -9.13 -18.71
C LYS A 13 -2.50 -9.58 -20.02
N LYS A 14 -3.04 -9.13 -21.15
CA LYS A 14 -2.51 -9.39 -22.51
C LYS A 14 -1.08 -8.87 -22.73
N ASP A 15 -0.64 -7.89 -21.95
CA ASP A 15 0.69 -7.29 -22.09
C ASP A 15 1.75 -8.18 -21.43
N ILE A 16 1.36 -8.95 -20.40
CA ILE A 16 2.22 -9.97 -19.76
C ILE A 16 2.42 -11.18 -20.66
N GLU A 17 1.34 -11.66 -21.31
CA GLU A 17 1.39 -12.79 -22.25
C GLU A 17 2.38 -12.56 -23.41
N LYS A 18 2.49 -11.30 -23.86
CA LYS A 18 3.37 -10.93 -24.98
C LYS A 18 4.83 -10.71 -24.57
N ASN A 19 5.11 -10.65 -23.28
CA ASN A 19 6.43 -10.31 -22.76
C ASN A 19 7.07 -11.47 -21.99
N ASN A 20 7.63 -12.42 -22.74
CA ASN A 20 8.30 -13.61 -22.18
C ASN A 20 9.60 -13.29 -21.43
N ASN A 21 10.16 -12.09 -21.60
CA ASN A 21 11.38 -11.64 -20.95
C ASN A 21 11.13 -11.12 -19.52
N LEU A 22 9.90 -10.66 -19.22
CA LEU A 22 9.55 -10.17 -17.89
C LEU A 22 9.41 -11.35 -16.93
N LYS A 23 10.38 -11.59 -16.04
CA LYS A 23 10.37 -12.76 -15.13
C LYS A 23 9.85 -12.47 -13.72
N VAL A 24 9.93 -11.23 -13.26
CA VAL A 24 9.60 -10.84 -11.87
C VAL A 24 8.85 -9.51 -11.85
N ILE A 25 7.85 -9.39 -10.99
CA ILE A 25 7.19 -8.12 -10.62
C ILE A 25 7.27 -7.95 -9.11
N GLY A 26 7.78 -6.81 -8.66
CA GLY A 26 7.66 -6.35 -7.27
C GLY A 26 6.59 -5.28 -7.18
N ASP A 27 5.41 -5.64 -6.69
CA ASP A 27 4.29 -4.73 -6.45
C ASP A 27 4.37 -4.17 -5.03
N ILE A 28 4.78 -2.90 -4.93
CA ILE A 28 4.91 -2.18 -3.65
C ILE A 28 3.55 -1.65 -3.16
N THR A 29 2.55 -1.51 -4.05
CA THR A 29 1.23 -1.00 -3.61
C THR A 29 0.44 -2.10 -2.91
N CYS A 30 0.68 -3.37 -3.27
CA CYS A 30 0.08 -4.54 -2.66
C CYS A 30 -1.47 -4.54 -2.70
N ASP A 31 -2.04 -3.80 -3.65
CA ASP A 31 -3.48 -3.70 -3.81
C ASP A 31 -4.00 -4.90 -4.61
N VAL A 32 -4.71 -5.82 -3.95
CA VAL A 32 -5.38 -6.92 -4.66
C VAL A 32 -6.40 -6.37 -5.65
N ASN A 33 -6.31 -6.80 -6.90
CA ASN A 33 -7.09 -6.25 -8.04
C ASN A 33 -6.82 -4.77 -8.37
N GLY A 34 -5.72 -4.21 -7.86
CA GLY A 34 -5.34 -2.82 -8.08
C GLY A 34 -4.64 -2.57 -9.42
N SER A 35 -3.61 -1.71 -9.36
CA SER A 35 -2.87 -1.24 -10.54
C SER A 35 -2.13 -2.35 -11.30
N ILE A 36 -1.74 -3.40 -10.58
CA ILE A 36 -1.00 -4.56 -11.06
C ILE A 36 -1.96 -5.75 -11.18
N PRO A 37 -2.35 -6.16 -12.40
CA PRO A 37 -3.35 -7.22 -12.60
C PRO A 37 -2.88 -8.63 -12.22
N THR A 38 -1.59 -8.82 -11.89
CA THR A 38 -1.02 -10.12 -11.49
C THR A 38 -0.99 -10.33 -9.97
N THR A 39 -1.33 -9.31 -9.18
CA THR A 39 -1.35 -9.39 -7.71
C THR A 39 -2.64 -10.10 -7.28
N SER A 40 -2.53 -11.40 -6.98
CA SER A 40 -3.64 -12.24 -6.49
C SER A 40 -3.86 -12.08 -4.99
N ARG A 41 -2.78 -11.87 -4.23
CA ARG A 41 -2.77 -11.66 -2.78
C ARG A 41 -1.51 -10.92 -2.34
N SER A 42 -1.55 -10.40 -1.11
CA SER A 42 -0.35 -9.98 -0.38
C SER A 42 0.53 -11.20 -0.08
N SER A 43 1.84 -11.03 -0.26
CA SER A 43 2.88 -11.95 0.20
C SER A 43 3.41 -11.51 1.57
N THR A 44 4.14 -12.39 2.25
CA THR A 44 4.69 -12.11 3.58
C THR A 44 6.20 -11.98 3.51
N ILE A 45 6.84 -11.46 4.55
CA ILE A 45 8.31 -11.46 4.64
C ILE A 45 8.88 -12.89 4.58
N ILE A 46 8.17 -13.87 5.17
CA ILE A 46 8.60 -15.27 5.22
C ILE A 46 8.49 -15.94 3.85
N ASP A 47 7.39 -15.68 3.14
CA ASP A 47 7.11 -16.18 1.80
C ASP A 47 6.92 -14.98 0.85
N PRO A 48 8.02 -14.33 0.42
CA PRO A 48 7.99 -13.00 -0.19
C PRO A 48 7.50 -12.98 -1.63
N TYR A 49 7.40 -14.13 -2.29
CA TYR A 49 6.89 -14.19 -3.65
C TYR A 49 6.10 -15.48 -3.91
N TYR A 50 5.27 -15.42 -4.93
CA TYR A 50 4.57 -16.56 -5.50
C TYR A 50 4.70 -16.55 -7.03
N TYR A 51 4.35 -17.67 -7.66
CA TYR A 51 4.41 -17.81 -9.11
C TYR A 51 3.03 -17.71 -9.71
N VAL A 52 2.92 -16.94 -10.79
CA VAL A 52 1.68 -16.76 -11.55
C VAL A 52 1.89 -17.27 -12.96
N ASP A 53 0.94 -18.04 -13.48
CA ASP A 53 0.89 -18.44 -14.87
C ASP A 53 0.56 -17.25 -15.78
N ARG A 54 1.33 -17.05 -16.84
CA ARG A 54 1.22 -15.85 -17.70
C ARG A 54 -0.06 -15.78 -18.53
N ILE A 55 -0.75 -16.91 -18.72
CA ILE A 55 -1.92 -17.00 -19.60
C ILE A 55 -3.18 -16.93 -18.74
N THR A 56 -3.24 -17.78 -17.71
CA THR A 56 -4.42 -17.90 -16.84
C THR A 56 -4.44 -16.84 -15.73
N MET A 57 -3.29 -16.23 -15.40
CA MET A 57 -3.09 -15.34 -14.25
C MET A 57 -3.42 -16.00 -12.91
N GLN A 58 -3.34 -17.33 -12.83
CA GLN A 58 -3.55 -18.09 -11.61
C GLN A 58 -2.22 -18.40 -10.93
N GLU A 59 -2.25 -18.50 -9.59
CA GLU A 59 -1.09 -18.98 -8.83
C GLU A 59 -0.78 -20.44 -9.21
N ILE A 60 0.48 -20.73 -9.46
CA ILE A 60 0.98 -22.06 -9.81
C ILE A 60 2.20 -22.42 -8.97
N ASN A 61 2.54 -23.70 -8.94
CA ASN A 61 3.84 -24.14 -8.45
C ASN A 61 4.95 -23.72 -9.42
N GLN A 62 6.18 -23.60 -8.91
CA GLN A 62 7.34 -23.11 -9.66
C GLN A 62 7.48 -23.81 -11.03
N HIS A 63 7.57 -22.99 -12.08
CA HIS A 63 7.71 -23.43 -13.46
C HIS A 63 8.61 -22.45 -14.23
N ASP A 64 9.39 -22.93 -15.21
CA ASP A 64 10.42 -22.13 -15.93
C ASP A 64 9.86 -20.88 -16.64
N GLN A 65 8.58 -20.92 -17.00
CA GLN A 65 7.89 -19.81 -17.67
C GLN A 65 6.96 -19.02 -16.76
N ALA A 66 6.89 -19.33 -15.47
CA ALA A 66 6.07 -18.56 -14.54
C ALA A 66 6.57 -17.11 -14.41
N LEU A 67 5.67 -16.24 -13.94
CA LEU A 67 6.02 -14.91 -13.49
C LEU A 67 6.10 -14.93 -11.96
N ALA A 68 7.25 -14.54 -11.39
CA ALA A 68 7.33 -14.36 -9.94
C ALA A 68 6.73 -13.00 -9.55
N VAL A 69 5.85 -12.98 -8.56
CA VAL A 69 5.20 -11.78 -8.04
C VAL A 69 5.52 -11.65 -6.56
N MET A 70 6.13 -10.52 -6.18
CA MET A 70 6.33 -10.09 -4.79
C MET A 70 5.35 -8.96 -4.51
N ALA A 71 4.54 -9.08 -3.46
CA ALA A 71 3.58 -8.07 -3.04
C ALA A 71 3.55 -8.00 -1.50
N VAL A 72 4.68 -7.61 -0.90
CA VAL A 72 4.83 -7.53 0.57
C VAL A 72 4.29 -6.18 1.05
N ASP A 73 3.33 -6.20 1.98
CA ASP A 73 2.58 -5.02 2.44
C ASP A 73 3.34 -4.16 3.47
N ASN A 74 4.38 -4.72 4.10
CA ASN A 74 5.12 -4.09 5.18
C ASN A 74 6.63 -3.96 4.90
N LEU A 75 7.01 -3.79 3.62
CA LEU A 75 8.41 -3.65 3.16
C LEU A 75 9.30 -2.68 3.97
N PRO A 76 8.82 -1.55 4.52
CA PRO A 76 9.66 -0.72 5.40
C PRO A 76 10.26 -1.50 6.59
N SER A 77 9.62 -2.59 7.01
CA SER A 77 10.10 -3.48 8.06
C SER A 77 11.37 -4.25 7.68
N GLU A 78 11.69 -4.35 6.39
CA GLU A 78 12.94 -4.96 5.88
C GLU A 78 14.14 -4.03 6.05
N LEU A 79 13.91 -2.71 6.18
CA LEU A 79 14.93 -1.70 6.49
C LEU A 79 14.55 -0.94 7.76
N PRO A 80 14.34 -1.64 8.90
CA PRO A 80 13.62 -1.10 10.04
C PRO A 80 14.35 0.09 10.68
N LYS A 81 15.69 0.08 10.66
CA LYS A 81 16.52 1.16 11.17
C LYS A 81 16.36 2.45 10.36
N ASP A 82 16.42 2.33 9.03
CA ASP A 82 16.34 3.48 8.14
C ASP A 82 14.92 4.04 8.10
N SER A 83 13.92 3.16 8.02
CA SER A 83 12.50 3.56 8.09
C SER A 83 12.15 4.24 9.43
N SER A 84 12.64 3.73 10.56
CA SER A 84 12.43 4.36 11.87
C SER A 84 13.10 5.74 11.95
N LYS A 85 14.31 5.87 11.41
CA LYS A 85 15.04 7.14 11.38
C LYS A 85 14.31 8.17 10.52
N GLU A 86 13.92 7.80 9.29
CA GLU A 86 13.21 8.69 8.38
C GLU A 86 11.86 9.15 8.94
N PHE A 87 11.09 8.21 9.53
CA PHE A 87 9.84 8.54 10.20
C PHE A 87 10.05 9.51 11.37
N GLY A 88 11.02 9.22 12.24
CA GLY A 88 11.35 10.06 13.39
C GLY A 88 11.80 11.48 12.98
N ASP A 89 12.70 11.57 11.99
CA ASP A 89 13.16 12.84 11.45
C ASP A 89 11.99 13.65 10.85
N GLY A 90 11.04 12.98 10.20
CA GLY A 90 9.81 13.59 9.68
C GLY A 90 8.92 14.16 10.79
N ILE A 91 8.68 13.41 11.88
CA ILE A 91 7.91 13.90 13.03
C ILE A 91 8.57 15.13 13.66
N LEU A 92 9.90 15.08 13.86
CA LEU A 92 10.63 16.18 14.48
C LEU A 92 10.59 17.47 13.66
N LYS A 93 10.59 17.36 12.33
CA LYS A 93 10.61 18.52 11.42
C LYS A 93 9.21 19.02 11.07
N GLU A 94 8.28 18.12 10.79
CA GLU A 94 7.00 18.45 10.15
C GLU A 94 5.80 18.40 11.09
N VAL A 95 5.95 17.84 12.29
CA VAL A 95 4.83 17.68 13.24
C VAL A 95 5.09 18.42 14.54
N LEU A 96 6.22 18.14 15.20
CA LEU A 96 6.51 18.66 16.53
C LEU A 96 6.48 20.20 16.63
N PRO A 97 7.04 20.98 15.67
CA PRO A 97 6.99 22.43 15.74
C PRO A 97 5.55 22.97 15.70
N TYR A 98 4.68 22.35 14.91
CA TYR A 98 3.29 22.80 14.74
C TYR A 98 2.35 22.35 15.87
N ILE A 99 2.77 21.40 16.69
CA ILE A 99 2.10 21.06 17.96
C ILE A 99 2.47 22.07 19.05
N LEU A 100 3.75 22.42 19.15
CA LEU A 100 4.27 23.28 20.23
C LEU A 100 4.03 24.77 19.98
N GLU A 101 4.09 25.17 18.71
CA GLU A 101 3.88 26.54 18.28
C GLU A 101 2.53 26.69 17.55
N LYS A 102 2.43 27.68 16.67
CA LYS A 102 1.21 27.93 15.91
C LYS A 102 1.06 26.90 14.79
N ASP A 103 -0.02 26.12 14.86
CA ASP A 103 -0.43 25.23 13.78
C ASP A 103 -0.71 26.01 12.48
N ASP A 104 -0.19 25.51 11.37
CA ASP A 104 -0.49 25.99 10.01
C ASP A 104 -1.78 25.35 9.43
N GLY A 105 -2.49 24.62 10.29
CA GLY A 105 -3.71 23.88 10.00
C GLY A 105 -3.46 22.40 9.76
N ARG A 106 -2.21 21.94 9.65
CA ARG A 106 -1.90 20.50 9.48
C ARG A 106 -2.32 19.68 10.70
N ILE A 107 -2.08 20.18 11.92
CA ILE A 107 -2.45 19.46 13.13
C ILE A 107 -3.96 19.40 13.21
N LYS A 108 -4.65 20.53 13.02
CA LYS A 108 -6.12 20.56 12.96
C LYS A 108 -6.71 19.60 11.93
N ARG A 109 -6.10 19.47 10.74
CA ARG A 109 -6.54 18.51 9.72
C ARG A 109 -6.21 17.07 10.08
N ALA A 110 -5.15 16.82 10.84
CA ALA A 110 -4.77 15.48 11.31
C ALA A 110 -5.54 15.04 12.55
N THR A 111 -6.10 15.96 13.34
CA THR A 111 -6.93 15.63 14.51
C THR A 111 -8.26 15.03 14.06
N ILE A 112 -8.50 13.77 14.41
CA ILE A 112 -9.75 13.06 14.07
C ILE A 112 -10.85 13.34 15.09
N ALA A 113 -10.50 13.36 16.37
CA ALA A 113 -11.42 13.59 17.48
C ALA A 113 -10.79 14.49 18.54
N GLU A 114 -11.62 15.29 19.20
CA GLU A 114 -11.23 16.21 20.26
C GLU A 114 -12.32 16.21 21.33
N ASN A 115 -11.94 16.18 22.62
CA ASN A 115 -12.85 16.20 23.76
C ASN A 115 -13.95 15.11 23.70
N GLY A 116 -13.63 13.94 23.15
CA GLY A 116 -14.55 12.80 23.04
C GLY A 116 -15.50 12.85 21.83
N TYR A 117 -15.37 13.84 20.94
CA TYR A 117 -16.22 13.96 19.75
C TYR A 117 -15.39 14.02 18.47
N PHE A 118 -15.93 13.44 17.38
CA PHE A 118 -15.33 13.60 16.05
C PHE A 118 -15.40 15.05 15.58
N LEU A 119 -14.31 15.53 15.00
CA LEU A 119 -14.26 16.81 14.32
C LEU A 119 -15.18 16.82 13.09
N PRO A 120 -15.61 18.00 12.59
CA PRO A 120 -16.59 18.11 11.50
C PRO A 120 -16.27 17.25 10.27
N SER A 121 -15.00 17.21 9.84
CA SER A 121 -14.55 16.41 8.69
C SER A 121 -14.71 14.90 8.87
N TYR A 122 -14.79 14.44 10.12
CA TYR A 122 -14.81 13.02 10.50
C TYR A 122 -16.14 12.57 11.10
N LYS A 123 -17.15 13.45 11.15
CA LYS A 123 -18.48 13.13 11.70
C LYS A 123 -19.15 11.91 11.05
N TYR A 124 -18.79 11.60 9.80
CA TYR A 124 -19.30 10.42 9.11
C TYR A 124 -18.95 9.11 9.84
N LEU A 125 -17.85 9.06 10.60
CA LEU A 125 -17.43 7.90 11.38
C LEU A 125 -18.42 7.54 12.50
N THR A 126 -19.18 8.52 13.01
CA THR A 126 -20.25 8.28 13.99
C THR A 126 -21.27 7.25 13.48
N ASN A 127 -21.56 7.25 12.18
CA ASN A 127 -22.52 6.32 11.60
C ASN A 127 -21.97 4.88 11.65
N TYR A 128 -20.69 4.68 11.37
CA TYR A 128 -20.04 3.36 11.38
C TYR A 128 -20.01 2.73 12.77
N ILE A 129 -19.82 3.53 13.83
CA ILE A 129 -19.77 3.01 15.21
C ILE A 129 -21.16 2.82 15.83
N ASN A 130 -22.19 3.50 15.30
CA ASN A 130 -23.57 3.39 15.79
C ASN A 130 -24.41 2.39 14.99
N THR A 131 -23.94 1.89 13.85
CA THR A 131 -24.50 0.72 13.19
C THR A 131 -24.29 -0.51 14.08
N LYS A 132 -25.39 -0.99 14.67
CA LYS A 132 -25.48 -2.32 15.28
C LYS A 132 -25.84 -3.36 14.23
#